data_AF-A0A6S7IKW9-F1
#
_entry.id   AF-A0A6S7IKW9-F1
#
_cell.length_a   1.000
_cell.length_b   1.000
_cell.length_c   1.000
_cell.angle_alpha   90.00
_cell.angle_beta   90.00
_cell.angle_gamma   90.00
#
_symmetry.space_group_name_H-M   'P 1'
#
loop_
_entity.id
_entity.type
_entity.pdbx_description
1 polymer ?
#
loop_
_entity_poly.entity_id
_entity_poly.type
_entity_poly.pdbx_seq_one_letter_code
_entity_poly.pdbx_strand_id
1 'polypeptide(L)'
;MAKQESQLNMTEEEMERFEKAMKSEEFRKMFAEYAKEISDPENRKKYEEEIAQLEAERGMDVKFINPQDGFVVKTSIKSKDGMKAFINICQSDVINKATCKEGSKKVDEKNVKGQEWLIPYSLSQPREDLDKVDESAGHSCS
;
A
#
# COMPACT_ATOMS: atom_id res chain seq x y z
N MET A 1 -26.56 1.35 0.03
CA MET A 1 -26.53 -0.05 0.51
C MET A 1 -25.44 -0.75 -0.30
N ALA A 2 -24.41 -1.38 0.24
CA ALA A 2 -24.23 -2.05 1.52
C ALA A 2 -22.85 -1.72 2.15
N LYS A 3 -22.76 -1.85 3.47
CA LYS A 3 -21.51 -1.89 4.24
C LYS A 3 -20.56 -2.93 3.63
N GLN A 4 -19.36 -2.53 3.23
CA GLN A 4 -18.20 -3.39 3.37
C GLN A 4 -17.28 -2.71 4.38
N GLU A 5 -17.67 -2.82 5.64
CA GLU A 5 -16.68 -3.21 6.65
C GLU A 5 -15.95 -4.43 6.03
N SER A 6 -14.66 -4.62 6.24
CA SER A 6 -14.16 -5.99 6.25
C SER A 6 -14.93 -6.68 7.37
N GLN A 7 -16.17 -7.08 7.10
CA GLN A 7 -16.95 -7.93 7.94
C GLN A 7 -16.04 -9.14 8.00
N LEU A 8 -15.37 -9.28 9.13
CA LEU A 8 -14.90 -10.57 9.57
C LEU A 8 -16.14 -11.43 9.40
N ASN A 9 -16.20 -12.18 8.30
CA ASN A 9 -17.31 -13.07 7.96
C ASN A 9 -17.18 -14.23 8.93
N MET A 10 -17.47 -13.92 10.18
CA MET A 10 -17.22 -14.72 11.34
C MET A 10 -18.61 -15.04 11.86
N THR A 11 -18.92 -16.32 11.86
CA THR A 11 -20.17 -16.82 12.40
C THR A 11 -20.28 -16.44 13.87
N GLU A 12 -21.51 -16.38 14.37
CA GLU A 12 -21.77 -16.03 15.78
C GLU A 12 -21.02 -16.95 16.74
N GLU A 13 -20.93 -18.25 16.40
CA GLU A 13 -20.13 -19.24 17.13
C GLU A 13 -18.63 -18.92 17.12
N GLU A 14 -18.06 -18.49 16.00
CA GLU A 14 -16.64 -18.10 15.91
C GLU A 14 -16.36 -16.84 16.72
N MET A 15 -17.30 -15.88 16.75
CA MET A 15 -17.20 -14.67 17.54
C MET A 15 -17.24 -14.98 19.04
N GLU A 16 -18.15 -15.83 19.49
CA GLU A 16 -18.22 -16.28 20.89
C GLU A 16 -16.94 -17.03 21.31
N ARG A 17 -16.42 -17.91 20.44
CA ARG A 17 -15.15 -18.60 20.69
C ARG A 17 -13.99 -17.63 20.80
N PHE A 18 -13.94 -16.63 19.91
CA PHE A 18 -12.90 -15.60 19.92
C PHE A 18 -12.97 -14.74 21.19
N GLU A 19 -14.17 -14.31 21.60
CA GLU A 19 -14.37 -13.58 22.85
C GLU A 19 -13.95 -14.40 24.07
N LYS A 20 -14.28 -15.69 24.09
CA LYS A 20 -13.90 -16.60 25.17
C LYS A 20 -12.38 -16.78 25.24
N ALA A 21 -11.72 -16.91 24.09
CA ALA A 21 -10.26 -16.96 24.01
C ALA A 21 -9.62 -15.65 24.52
N MET A 22 -10.17 -14.50 24.13
CA MET A 22 -9.69 -13.18 24.59
C MET A 22 -9.88 -12.93 26.10
N LYS A 23 -10.77 -13.67 26.78
CA LYS A 23 -10.90 -13.61 28.24
C LYS A 23 -9.81 -14.42 28.97
N SER A 24 -9.11 -15.32 28.28
CA SER A 24 -7.97 -16.06 28.86
C SER A 24 -6.73 -15.20 28.91
N GLU A 25 -6.13 -15.06 30.10
CA GLU A 25 -4.90 -14.29 30.30
C GLU A 25 -3.71 -14.89 29.55
N GLU A 26 -3.61 -16.21 29.50
CA GLU A 26 -2.58 -16.93 28.73
C GLU A 26 -2.69 -16.63 27.24
N PHE A 27 -3.91 -16.66 26.69
CA PHE A 27 -4.14 -16.36 25.28
C PHE A 27 -3.77 -14.91 24.96
N ARG A 28 -4.17 -13.94 25.79
CA ARG A 28 -3.81 -12.53 25.60
C ARG A 28 -2.31 -12.31 25.66
N LYS A 29 -1.62 -13.01 26.56
CA LYS A 29 -0.17 -12.93 26.69
C LYS A 29 0.53 -13.48 25.45
N MET A 30 0.18 -14.70 25.02
CA MET A 30 0.71 -15.30 23.78
C MET A 30 0.40 -14.44 22.55
N PHE A 31 -0.81 -13.92 22.45
CA PHE A 31 -1.23 -13.05 21.34
C PHE A 31 -0.42 -11.74 21.33
N ALA A 32 -0.17 -11.13 22.50
CA ALA A 32 0.65 -9.93 22.61
C ALA A 32 2.13 -10.22 22.30
N GLU A 33 2.66 -11.37 22.72
CA GLU A 33 4.01 -11.82 22.37
C GLU A 33 4.14 -12.03 20.85
N TYR A 34 3.18 -12.71 20.22
CA TYR A 34 3.12 -12.87 18.76
C TYR A 34 3.03 -11.54 18.02
N ALA A 35 2.17 -10.61 18.48
CA ALA A 35 2.06 -9.28 17.88
C ALA A 35 3.36 -8.47 18.00
N LYS A 36 4.09 -8.61 19.13
CA LYS A 36 5.42 -8.02 19.30
C LYS A 36 6.43 -8.66 18.36
N GLU A 37 6.43 -9.99 18.25
CA GLU A 37 7.34 -10.74 17.39
C GLU A 37 7.22 -10.30 15.92
N ILE A 38 6.00 -10.07 15.43
CA ILE A 38 5.74 -9.62 14.05
C ILE A 38 6.06 -8.15 13.84
N SER A 39 5.86 -7.32 14.86
CA SER A 39 6.13 -5.88 14.76
C SER A 39 7.61 -5.53 14.95
N ASP A 40 8.43 -6.48 15.43
CA ASP A 40 9.86 -6.30 15.59
C ASP A 40 10.56 -6.20 14.21
N PRO A 41 11.24 -5.08 13.90
CA PRO A 41 11.97 -4.93 12.65
C PRO A 41 13.08 -5.99 12.45
N GLU A 42 13.69 -6.52 13.51
CA GLU A 42 14.72 -7.56 13.38
C GLU A 42 14.13 -8.89 12.91
N ASN A 43 12.98 -9.29 13.46
CA ASN A 43 12.29 -10.52 13.05
C ASN A 43 11.76 -10.41 11.63
N ARG A 44 11.19 -9.25 11.26
CA ARG A 44 10.76 -9.00 9.89
C ARG A 44 11.92 -9.16 8.90
N LYS A 45 13.09 -8.62 9.23
CA LYS A 45 14.28 -8.73 8.39
C LYS A 45 14.72 -10.18 8.22
N LYS A 46 14.78 -10.94 9.32
CA LYS A 46 15.13 -12.38 9.28
C LYS A 46 14.14 -13.18 8.41
N TYR A 47 12.85 -12.89 8.55
CA TYR A 47 11.82 -13.50 7.73
C TYR A 47 11.96 -13.18 6.24
N GLU A 48 12.24 -11.91 5.89
CA GLU A 48 12.51 -11.49 4.51
C GLU A 48 13.74 -12.20 3.93
N GLU A 49 14.81 -12.37 4.72
CA GLU A 49 16.02 -13.12 4.34
C GLU A 49 15.72 -14.60 4.09
N GLU A 50 14.94 -15.25 4.96
CA GLU A 50 14.53 -16.65 4.82
C GLU A 50 13.67 -16.86 3.55
N ILE A 51 12.72 -15.97 3.27
CA ILE A 51 11.94 -16.04 2.02
C ILE A 51 12.84 -15.86 0.80
N ALA A 52 13.72 -14.86 0.83
CA ALA A 52 14.61 -14.60 -0.30
C ALA A 52 15.49 -15.82 -0.60
N GLN A 53 15.97 -16.53 0.44
CA GLN A 53 16.72 -17.76 0.27
C GLN A 53 15.87 -18.89 -0.34
N LEU A 54 14.66 -19.11 0.16
CA LEU A 54 13.76 -20.15 -0.36
C LEU A 54 13.37 -19.92 -1.83
N GLU A 55 13.13 -18.67 -2.21
CA GLU A 55 12.82 -18.30 -3.59
C GLU A 55 14.05 -18.39 -4.50
N ALA A 56 15.24 -18.07 -3.98
CA ALA A 56 16.51 -18.27 -4.70
C ALA A 56 16.79 -19.76 -4.95
N GLU A 57 16.49 -20.64 -4.00
CA GLU A 57 16.55 -22.10 -4.19
C GLU A 57 15.61 -22.60 -5.30
N ARG A 58 14.51 -21.88 -5.54
CA ARG A 58 13.59 -22.10 -6.67
C ARG A 58 14.01 -21.41 -7.96
N GLY A 59 15.14 -20.69 -7.95
CA GLY A 59 15.69 -19.96 -9.09
C GLY A 59 15.07 -18.58 -9.32
N MET A 60 14.38 -18.01 -8.34
CA MET A 60 13.76 -16.67 -8.41
C MET A 60 14.53 -15.65 -7.58
N ASP A 61 14.84 -14.48 -8.17
CA ASP A 61 15.39 -13.32 -7.45
C ASP A 61 14.25 -12.43 -6.96
N VAL A 62 13.96 -12.46 -5.66
CA VAL A 62 12.89 -11.69 -5.03
C VAL A 62 13.49 -10.53 -4.25
N LYS A 63 12.98 -9.32 -4.50
CA LYS A 63 13.32 -8.11 -3.75
C LYS A 63 12.10 -7.54 -3.06
N PHE A 64 12.18 -7.45 -1.74
CA PHE A 64 11.17 -6.75 -0.96
C PHE A 64 11.32 -5.24 -1.14
N ILE A 65 10.22 -4.60 -1.53
CA ILE A 65 10.15 -3.14 -1.64
C ILE A 65 9.48 -2.63 -0.37
N ASN A 66 10.30 -2.11 0.54
CA ASN A 66 9.86 -1.41 1.75
C ASN A 66 9.99 0.10 1.49
N PRO A 67 8.92 0.77 1.01
CA PRO A 67 9.01 2.17 0.63
C PRO A 67 9.12 3.08 1.86
N GLN A 68 9.93 4.13 1.75
CA GLN A 68 10.00 5.22 2.71
C GLN A 68 8.91 6.24 2.42
N ASP A 69 8.24 6.70 3.46
CA ASP A 69 7.17 7.69 3.37
C ASP A 69 7.66 9.01 2.78
N GLY A 70 6.84 9.60 1.92
CA GLY A 70 7.04 10.94 1.36
C GLY A 70 5.86 11.84 1.69
N PHE A 71 4.94 11.95 0.74
CA PHE A 71 3.74 12.79 0.89
C PHE A 71 2.50 12.13 0.29
N VAL A 72 1.32 12.63 0.65
CA VAL A 72 0.04 12.10 0.18
C VAL A 72 -0.68 13.13 -0.68
N VAL A 73 -1.16 12.69 -1.85
CA VAL A 73 -2.03 13.50 -2.71
C VAL A 73 -3.47 13.08 -2.47
N LYS A 74 -4.30 14.01 -1.99
CA LYS A 74 -5.76 13.84 -1.85
C LYS A 74 -6.45 14.41 -3.08
N THR A 75 -7.33 13.63 -3.70
CA THR A 75 -8.13 14.02 -4.87
C THR A 75 -9.52 13.38 -4.83
N SER A 76 -10.39 13.70 -5.79
CA SER A 76 -11.71 13.06 -5.94
C SER A 76 -11.74 12.15 -7.17
N ILE A 77 -12.54 11.08 -7.11
CA ILE A 77 -12.71 10.14 -8.22
C ILE A 77 -13.91 10.56 -9.06
N LYS A 78 -13.67 11.01 -10.30
CA LYS A 78 -14.75 11.48 -11.20
C LYS A 78 -15.85 10.44 -11.47
N SER A 79 -15.50 9.15 -11.50
CA SER A 79 -16.46 8.06 -11.77
C SER A 79 -17.26 7.62 -10.55
N LYS A 80 -16.91 8.08 -9.35
CA LYS A 80 -17.57 7.72 -8.08
C LYS A 80 -17.82 8.98 -7.26
N ASP A 81 -19.04 9.50 -7.37
CA ASP A 81 -19.43 10.73 -6.69
C ASP A 81 -19.24 10.60 -5.16
N GLY A 82 -18.73 11.66 -4.54
CA GLY A 82 -18.39 11.69 -3.12
C GLY A 82 -17.17 10.87 -2.68
N MET A 83 -16.52 10.10 -3.57
CA MET A 83 -15.36 9.27 -3.20
C MET A 83 -14.04 10.06 -3.32
N LYS A 84 -13.30 10.11 -2.21
CA LYS A 84 -11.94 10.66 -2.14
C LYS A 84 -10.93 9.55 -2.52
N ALA A 85 -9.86 9.92 -3.20
CA ALA A 85 -8.70 9.09 -3.48
C ALA A 85 -7.46 9.68 -2.80
N PHE A 86 -6.65 8.81 -2.22
CA PHE A 86 -5.38 9.14 -1.62
C PHE A 86 -4.28 8.39 -2.34
N ILE A 87 -3.27 9.12 -2.82
CA ILE A 87 -2.11 8.55 -3.48
C ILE A 87 -0.90 8.79 -2.57
N ASN A 88 -0.39 7.73 -1.97
CA ASN A 88 0.83 7.78 -1.18
C ASN A 88 2.04 7.80 -2.12
N ILE A 89 2.72 8.94 -2.17
CA ILE A 89 3.96 9.11 -2.92
C ILE A 89 5.11 8.78 -1.99
N CYS A 90 5.74 7.63 -2.25
CA CYS A 90 6.83 7.09 -1.46
C CYS A 90 8.09 6.89 -2.32
N GLN A 91 9.24 6.68 -1.67
CA GLN A 91 10.53 6.44 -2.34
C GLN A 91 11.14 5.11 -1.91
N SER A 92 11.93 4.49 -2.79
CA SER A 92 12.65 3.26 -2.49
C SER A 92 13.91 3.16 -3.35
N ASP A 93 15.04 2.79 -2.75
CA ASP A 93 16.31 2.61 -3.46
C ASP A 93 16.32 1.42 -4.42
N VAL A 94 15.31 0.55 -4.34
CA VAL A 94 15.11 -0.59 -5.25
C VAL A 94 14.54 -0.12 -6.60
N ILE A 95 13.91 1.05 -6.66
CA ILE A 95 13.35 1.62 -7.89
C ILE A 95 14.39 2.49 -8.58
N ASN A 96 14.57 2.27 -9.89
CA ASN A 96 15.52 3.02 -10.70
C ASN A 96 15.20 4.52 -10.72
N LYS A 97 16.24 5.36 -10.70
CA LYS A 97 16.11 6.81 -10.83
C LYS A 97 15.53 7.20 -12.19
N ALA A 98 14.80 8.31 -12.20
CA ALA A 98 14.32 8.91 -13.42
C ALA A 98 15.48 9.30 -14.36
N THR A 99 15.30 9.11 -15.66
CA THR A 99 16.27 9.50 -16.68
C THR A 99 15.63 10.43 -17.70
N CYS A 100 16.35 11.47 -18.09
CA CYS A 100 15.97 12.39 -19.15
C CYS A 100 16.99 12.34 -20.27
N LYS A 101 16.53 12.23 -21.52
CA LYS A 101 17.38 12.31 -22.72
C LYS A 101 16.85 13.41 -23.64
N GLU A 102 17.76 14.11 -24.31
CA GLU A 102 17.36 14.98 -25.41
C GLU A 102 16.90 14.12 -26.59
N GLY A 103 15.72 14.44 -27.11
CA GLY A 103 15.12 13.75 -28.24
C GLY A 103 14.77 14.74 -29.34
N SER A 104 14.87 14.30 -30.59
CA SER A 104 14.37 15.05 -31.73
C SER A 104 13.47 14.15 -32.58
N LYS A 105 12.22 14.54 -32.78
CA LYS A 105 11.27 13.82 -33.65
C LYS A 105 10.93 14.68 -34.85
N LYS A 106 10.91 14.07 -36.04
CA LYS A 106 10.33 14.69 -37.24
C LYS A 106 8.81 14.58 -37.15
N VAL A 107 8.13 15.72 -37.13
CA VAL A 107 6.67 15.84 -37.24
C VAL A 107 6.41 16.81 -38.39
N ASP A 108 5.67 16.36 -39.41
CA ASP A 108 5.32 17.17 -40.59
C ASP A 108 6.53 17.91 -41.19
N GLU A 109 7.60 17.16 -41.47
CA GLU A 109 8.88 17.64 -42.04
C GLU A 109 9.67 18.64 -41.18
N LYS A 110 9.15 19.05 -40.02
CA LYS A 110 9.85 19.91 -39.05
C LYS A 110 10.51 19.05 -37.97
N ASN A 111 11.75 19.41 -37.64
CA ASN A 111 12.47 18.74 -36.56
C ASN A 111 12.11 19.41 -35.22
N VAL A 112 11.35 18.71 -34.39
CA VAL A 112 10.95 19.19 -33.06
C VAL A 112 11.90 18.61 -32.02
N LYS A 113 12.61 19.48 -31.31
CA LYS A 113 13.45 19.10 -30.17
C LYS A 113 12.60 19.04 -28.90
N GLY A 114 12.88 18.07 -28.05
CA GLY A 114 12.22 17.92 -26.76
C GLY A 114 13.05 17.07 -25.81
N GLN A 115 12.46 16.76 -24.67
CA GLN A 115 13.04 15.86 -23.68
C GLN A 115 12.19 14.61 -23.56
N GLU A 116 12.84 13.46 -23.59
CA GLU A 116 12.23 12.17 -23.30
C GLU A 116 12.54 11.80 -21.85
N TRP A 117 11.48 11.72 -21.04
CA TRP A 117 11.56 11.35 -19.64
C TRP A 117 11.08 9.92 -19.43
N LEU A 118 11.89 9.13 -18.71
CA LEU A 118 11.51 7.84 -18.18
C LEU A 118 11.52 7.94 -16.66
N ILE A 119 10.36 7.72 -16.04
CA ILE A 119 10.20 7.74 -14.58
C ILE A 119 9.69 6.36 -14.17
N PRO A 120 10.58 5.44 -13.74
CA PRO A 120 10.18 4.14 -13.21
C PRO A 120 9.37 4.32 -11.92
N TYR A 121 8.27 3.56 -11.79
CA TYR A 121 7.44 3.57 -10.59
C TYR A 121 6.90 2.17 -10.29
N SER A 122 6.59 1.93 -9.02
CA SER A 122 5.83 0.76 -8.58
C SER A 122 4.44 1.24 -8.16
N LEU A 123 3.40 0.56 -8.63
CA LEU A 123 2.01 0.87 -8.31
C LEU A 123 1.40 -0.31 -7.57
N SER A 124 1.04 -0.11 -6.30
CA SER A 124 0.30 -1.11 -5.55
C SER A 124 -1.14 -1.19 -6.04
N GLN A 125 -1.79 -2.33 -5.77
CA GLN A 125 -3.22 -2.45 -5.99
C GLN A 125 -3.97 -1.38 -5.17
N PRO A 126 -5.06 -0.80 -5.71
CA PRO A 126 -5.92 0.09 -4.94
C PRO A 126 -6.48 -0.64 -3.71
N ARG A 127 -6.53 0.06 -2.57
CA ARG A 127 -7.19 -0.42 -1.35
C ARG A 127 -8.23 0.60 -0.90
N GLU A 128 -9.29 0.10 -0.31
CA GLU A 128 -10.26 0.95 0.37
C GLU A 128 -9.70 1.35 1.74
N ASP A 129 -9.96 2.60 2.14
CA ASP A 129 -9.50 3.13 3.42
C ASP A 129 -10.52 4.14 3.97
N LEU A 130 -10.43 4.42 5.27
CA LEU A 130 -11.30 5.36 5.95
C LEU A 130 -10.60 6.72 6.06
N ASP A 131 -11.18 7.75 5.44
CA ASP A 131 -10.78 9.13 5.73
C ASP A 131 -11.30 9.52 7.12
N LYS A 132 -10.65 10.49 7.77
CA LYS A 132 -11.24 11.13 8.94
C LYS A 132 -12.59 11.71 8.52
N VAL A 133 -13.63 11.46 9.33
CA VAL A 133 -14.94 12.07 9.11
C VAL A 133 -14.78 13.57 9.31
N ASP A 134 -14.69 14.31 8.20
CA ASP A 134 -14.78 15.77 8.22
C ASP A 134 -16.23 16.12 8.63
N GLU A 135 -16.45 16.56 9.88
CA GLU A 135 -17.74 17.12 10.33
C GLU A 135 -18.11 18.44 9.61
N SER A 136 -17.29 18.90 8.65
CA SER A 136 -17.43 20.18 7.97
C SER A 136 -17.43 20.02 6.44
N ALA A 137 -18.48 19.43 5.89
CA ALA A 137 -18.73 19.47 4.44
C ALA A 137 -20.18 19.85 4.12
N GLY A 138 -20.67 20.90 4.77
CA GLY A 138 -21.80 21.70 4.30
C GLY A 138 -21.32 22.87 3.45
N HIS A 139 -20.59 22.64 2.35
CA HIS A 139 -20.41 23.65 1.31
C HIS A 139 -20.37 22.95 -0.05
N SER A 140 -21.55 22.90 -0.67
CA SER A 140 -21.71 22.72 -2.12
C SER A 140 -20.92 23.82 -2.82
N CYS A 141 -19.96 23.45 -3.67
CA CYS A 141 -19.52 24.34 -4.73
C CYS A 141 -20.41 24.06 -5.94
N SER A 142 -21.04 25.15 -6.40
CA SER A 142 -21.86 25.27 -7.60
C SER A 142 -21.02 25.27 -8.88
#